data_AF-A0A418RFC3-F1
#
_entry.id   AF-A0A418RFC3-F1
#
_cell.length_a   1.000
_cell.length_b   1.000
_cell.length_c   1.000
_cell.angle_alpha   90.00
_cell.angle_beta   90.00
_cell.angle_gamma   90.00
#
_symmetry.space_group_name_H-M   'P 1'
#
loop_
_entity.id
_entity.type
_entity.pdbx_description
1 polymer ?
#
loop_
_entity_poly.entity_id
_entity_poly.type
_entity_poly.pdbx_seq_one_letter_code
_entity_poly.pdbx_strand_id
1 'polypeptide(L)'
;MKDRSSKRPLDYTFQHQWVSETAYYKALNRNFESGLELDDWLFAEHDFYNMLITRYLIISTEDGGMGIKGLRRLAKSIGVKNTETFNQKEDLIHAIQSIMHHENCFNTHLSNACNLNEPCLWRAECKKMIAHWHC
;
A
#
# COMPACT_ATOMS: atom_id res chain seq x y z
N MET A 1 35.11 9.53 0.49
CA MET A 1 33.68 9.29 0.25
C MET A 1 33.18 8.38 1.35
N LYS A 2 32.34 8.87 2.27
CA LYS A 2 31.80 8.05 3.36
C LYS A 2 30.74 7.12 2.78
N ASP A 3 30.97 5.83 2.94
CA ASP A 3 30.06 4.76 2.61
C ASP A 3 28.74 4.94 3.37
N ARG A 4 27.70 5.43 2.67
CA ARG A 4 26.33 5.62 3.19
C ARG A 4 25.52 4.32 3.14
N SER A 5 26.18 3.16 3.09
CA SER A 5 25.54 1.83 3.06
C SER A 5 25.28 1.23 4.46
N SER A 6 25.63 1.92 5.55
CA SER A 6 25.45 1.37 6.90
C SER A 6 24.02 1.57 7.39
N LYS A 7 23.22 0.49 7.30
CA LYS A 7 21.95 0.24 7.96
C LYS A 7 20.74 1.02 7.42
N ARG A 8 20.24 0.61 6.24
CA ARG A 8 18.77 0.57 6.12
C ARG A 8 18.31 -0.37 7.24
N PRO A 9 17.45 0.06 8.17
CA PRO A 9 16.77 -0.90 9.04
C PRO A 9 16.20 -1.98 8.12
N LEU A 10 16.33 -3.25 8.51
CA LEU A 10 15.52 -4.30 7.89
C LEU A 10 14.10 -3.75 7.81
N ASP A 11 13.46 -3.84 6.65
CA ASP A 11 12.17 -3.22 6.34
C ASP A 11 11.16 -3.41 7.49
N TYR A 12 11.23 -4.60 8.09
CA TYR A 12 10.53 -5.02 9.30
C TYR A 12 10.80 -4.17 10.56
N THR A 13 12.05 -3.88 10.92
CA THR A 13 12.38 -3.09 12.13
C THR A 13 11.85 -1.67 12.03
N PHE A 14 11.96 -1.06 10.85
CA PHE A 14 11.41 0.28 10.62
C PHE A 14 9.88 0.27 10.66
N GLN A 15 9.25 -0.71 10.00
CA GLN A 15 7.80 -0.89 10.06
C GLN A 15 7.32 -1.04 11.51
N HIS A 16 7.92 -1.94 12.28
CA HIS A 16 7.53 -2.16 13.68
C HIS A 16 7.67 -0.91 14.53
N GLN A 17 8.77 -0.16 14.37
CA GLN A 17 8.96 1.09 15.09
C GLN A 17 7.84 2.09 14.72
N TRP A 18 7.62 2.33 13.43
CA TRP A 18 6.63 3.29 12.95
C TRP A 18 5.21 2.93 13.42
N VAL A 19 4.83 1.65 13.31
CA VAL A 19 3.52 1.15 13.75
C VAL A 19 3.38 1.30 15.25
N SER A 20 4.40 0.93 16.03
CA SER A 20 4.35 1.04 17.50
C SER A 20 4.24 2.49 17.99
N GLU A 21 4.98 3.42 17.37
CA GLU A 21 4.92 4.85 17.71
C GLU A 21 3.55 5.43 17.36
N THR A 22 3.02 5.09 16.17
CA THR A 22 1.72 5.57 15.72
C THR A 22 0.58 5.01 16.59
N ALA A 23 0.63 3.72 16.94
CA ALA A 23 -0.32 3.11 17.87
C ALA A 23 -0.28 3.78 19.25
N TYR A 24 0.93 4.08 19.76
CA TYR A 24 1.10 4.83 21.01
C TYR A 24 0.42 6.21 20.95
N TYR A 25 0.61 6.96 19.86
CA TYR A 25 -0.03 8.28 19.72
C TYR A 25 -1.55 8.20 19.53
N LYS A 26 -2.06 7.15 18.88
CA LYS A 26 -3.51 6.88 18.84
C LYS A 26 -4.06 6.63 20.24
N ALA A 27 -3.41 5.76 21.02
CA ALA A 27 -3.76 5.52 22.41
C ALA A 27 -3.70 6.80 23.26
N LEU A 28 -2.64 7.61 23.09
CA LEU A 28 -2.50 8.90 23.77
C LEU A 28 -3.66 9.85 23.46
N ASN A 29 -4.08 9.97 22.20
CA ASN A 29 -5.16 10.86 21.78
C ASN A 29 -6.52 10.51 22.39
N ARG A 30 -6.72 9.23 22.74
CA ARG A 30 -7.90 8.74 23.47
C ARG A 30 -7.62 8.53 24.96
N ASN A 31 -6.61 9.20 25.50
CA ASN A 31 -6.22 9.19 26.92
C ASN A 31 -5.92 7.78 27.50
N PHE A 32 -5.40 6.87 26.67
CA PHE A 32 -5.07 5.49 27.04
C PHE A 32 -6.24 4.73 27.66
N GLU A 33 -7.47 4.93 27.18
CA GLU A 33 -8.61 4.09 27.57
C GLU A 33 -8.26 2.60 27.33
N SER A 34 -8.67 1.68 28.21
CA SER A 34 -8.32 0.26 28.03
C SER A 34 -9.21 -0.42 26.99
N GLY A 35 -8.72 -1.47 26.33
CA GLY A 35 -9.52 -2.35 25.47
C GLY A 35 -9.55 -2.00 23.98
N LEU A 36 -8.74 -1.02 23.56
CA LEU A 36 -8.58 -0.59 22.17
C LEU A 36 -7.12 -0.71 21.68
N GLU A 37 -6.26 -1.39 22.45
CA GLU A 37 -4.82 -1.50 22.16
C GLU A 37 -4.57 -2.24 20.84
N LEU A 38 -5.36 -3.30 20.59
CA LEU A 38 -5.30 -4.05 19.33
C LEU A 38 -5.79 -3.20 18.16
N ASP A 39 -6.88 -2.44 18.34
CA ASP A 39 -7.42 -1.58 17.30
C ASP A 39 -6.44 -0.47 16.95
N ASP A 40 -5.82 0.19 17.94
CA ASP A 40 -4.78 1.20 17.70
C ASP A 40 -3.62 0.64 16.88
N TRP A 41 -3.18 -0.60 17.19
CA TRP A 41 -2.14 -1.28 16.43
C TRP A 41 -2.57 -1.57 15.00
N LEU A 42 -3.75 -2.14 14.79
CA LEU A 42 -4.28 -2.47 13.47
C LEU A 42 -4.49 -1.21 12.62
N PHE A 43 -5.01 -0.14 13.20
CA PHE A 43 -5.13 1.15 12.52
C PHE A 43 -3.77 1.74 12.16
N ALA A 44 -2.79 1.66 13.05
CA ALA A 44 -1.43 2.12 12.76
C ALA A 44 -0.78 1.29 11.63
N GLU A 45 -0.97 -0.03 11.62
CA GLU A 45 -0.49 -0.89 10.54
C GLU A 45 -1.15 -0.55 9.19
N HIS A 46 -2.47 -0.33 9.19
CA HIS A 46 -3.20 0.10 8.00
C HIS A 46 -2.71 1.46 7.48
N ASP A 47 -2.50 2.43 8.37
CA ASP A 47 -1.94 3.74 8.04
C ASP A 47 -0.53 3.63 7.42
N PHE A 48 0.31 2.73 7.95
CA PHE A 48 1.65 2.47 7.41
C PHE A 48 1.57 1.96 5.97
N TYR A 49 0.72 0.97 5.70
CA TYR A 49 0.56 0.44 4.35
C TYR A 49 -0.03 1.47 3.38
N ASN A 50 -1.01 2.27 3.82
CA ASN A 50 -1.53 3.38 3.02
C ASN A 50 -0.43 4.39 2.65
N MET A 51 0.45 4.72 3.59
CA MET A 51 1.60 5.58 3.34
C MET A 51 2.53 4.98 2.28
N LEU A 52 2.87 3.69 2.37
CA LEU A 52 3.72 3.01 1.40
C LEU A 52 3.12 3.00 -0.01
N ILE A 53 1.83 2.65 -0.12
CA ILE A 53 1.11 2.63 -1.40
C ILE A 53 1.06 4.05 -2.00
N THR A 54 0.67 5.04 -1.21
CA THR A 54 0.56 6.44 -1.65
C THR A 54 1.90 6.97 -2.14
N ARG A 55 2.97 6.73 -1.37
CA ARG A 55 4.33 7.12 -1.77
C ARG A 55 4.75 6.47 -3.08
N TYR A 56 4.45 5.19 -3.26
CA TYR A 56 4.76 4.47 -4.50
C TYR A 56 4.01 5.04 -5.71
N LEU A 57 2.72 5.34 -5.55
CA LEU A 57 1.89 5.92 -6.60
C LEU A 57 2.38 7.30 -7.05
N ILE A 58 2.78 8.16 -6.09
CA ILE A 58 3.36 9.48 -6.37
C ILE A 58 4.64 9.33 -7.20
N ILE A 59 5.60 8.54 -6.71
CA ILE A 59 6.90 8.34 -7.39
C ILE A 59 6.69 7.71 -8.78
N SER A 60 5.81 6.71 -8.88
CA SER A 60 5.53 6.05 -10.16
C SER A 60 4.89 6.99 -11.18
N THR A 61 4.16 8.01 -10.74
CA THR A 61 3.57 9.01 -11.63
C THR A 61 4.66 9.93 -12.20
N GLU A 62 5.68 10.25 -11.42
CA GLU A 62 6.82 11.09 -11.82
C GLU A 62 7.78 10.35 -12.77
N ASP A 63 8.04 9.06 -12.52
CA ASP A 63 9.04 8.24 -13.25
C ASP A 63 8.51 7.57 -14.54
N GLY A 64 7.37 8.02 -15.07
CA GLY A 64 6.84 7.51 -16.35
C GLY A 64 5.91 6.29 -16.24
N GLY A 65 5.36 6.04 -15.05
CA GLY A 65 4.28 5.07 -14.82
C GLY A 65 4.69 3.84 -14.02
N MET A 66 3.67 3.05 -13.68
CA MET A 66 3.82 1.92 -12.77
C MET A 66 4.47 0.70 -13.46
N GLY A 67 5.67 0.31 -13.01
CA GLY A 67 6.37 -0.89 -13.48
C GLY A 67 6.12 -2.13 -12.62
N ILE A 68 6.06 -3.31 -13.23
CA ILE A 68 5.85 -4.59 -12.51
C ILE A 68 6.92 -4.85 -11.45
N LYS A 69 8.18 -4.48 -11.70
CA LYS A 69 9.26 -4.59 -10.71
C LYS A 69 9.03 -3.71 -9.49
N GLY A 70 8.45 -2.52 -9.68
CA GLY A 70 8.08 -1.60 -8.59
C GLY A 70 6.94 -2.17 -7.76
N LEU A 71 5.89 -2.65 -8.43
CA LEU A 71 4.75 -3.32 -7.77
C LEU A 71 5.18 -4.53 -6.94
N ARG A 72 6.06 -5.38 -7.45
CA ARG A 72 6.59 -6.52 -6.68
C ARG A 72 7.33 -6.07 -5.43
N ARG A 73 8.12 -4.99 -5.50
CA ARG A 73 8.82 -4.43 -4.33
C ARG A 73 7.83 -3.90 -3.30
N LEU A 74 6.81 -3.15 -3.73
CA LEU A 74 5.75 -2.66 -2.86
C LEU A 74 4.97 -3.82 -2.20
N ALA A 75 4.58 -4.82 -2.99
CA ALA A 75 3.87 -5.99 -2.50
C ALA A 75 4.69 -6.73 -1.43
N LYS A 76 6.01 -6.89 -1.63
CA LYS A 76 6.91 -7.47 -0.62
C LYS A 76 6.95 -6.66 0.67
N SER A 77 7.05 -5.32 0.58
CA SER A 77 7.11 -4.45 1.77
C SER A 77 5.80 -4.43 2.58
N ILE A 78 4.69 -4.86 1.96
CA ILE A 78 3.37 -4.99 2.61
C ILE A 78 3.10 -6.45 3.03
N GLY A 79 4.04 -7.37 2.81
CA GLY A 79 3.94 -8.76 3.26
C GLY A 79 3.25 -9.72 2.28
N VAL A 80 3.00 -9.31 1.03
CA VAL A 80 2.55 -10.24 -0.02
C VAL A 80 3.65 -11.26 -0.30
N LYS A 81 3.32 -12.54 -0.21
CA LYS A 81 4.24 -13.65 -0.46
C LYS A 81 4.32 -13.97 -1.95
N ASN A 82 5.42 -14.60 -2.36
CA ASN A 82 5.63 -15.12 -3.71
C ASN A 82 5.43 -14.09 -4.84
N THR A 83 5.75 -12.82 -4.61
CA THR A 83 5.49 -11.74 -5.60
C THR A 83 6.13 -11.97 -6.98
N GLU A 84 7.16 -12.83 -7.06
CA GLU A 84 7.83 -13.15 -8.33
C GLU A 84 6.98 -14.02 -9.27
N THR A 85 5.97 -14.73 -8.76
CA THR A 85 5.09 -15.58 -9.58
C THR A 85 4.04 -14.78 -10.35
N PHE A 86 3.83 -13.52 -9.98
CA PHE A 86 2.84 -12.65 -10.62
C PHE A 86 3.41 -12.03 -11.90
N ASN A 87 2.77 -12.32 -13.03
CA ASN A 87 3.18 -11.82 -14.34
C ASN A 87 2.35 -10.63 -14.83
N GLN A 88 1.19 -10.39 -14.21
CA GLN A 88 0.31 -9.27 -14.50
C GLN A 88 0.36 -8.24 -13.36
N LYS A 89 0.16 -6.96 -13.70
CA LYS A 89 0.16 -5.88 -12.70
C LYS A 89 -1.11 -5.90 -11.86
N GLU A 90 -2.21 -6.25 -12.50
CA GLU A 90 -3.55 -6.41 -11.96
C GLU A 90 -3.53 -7.36 -10.76
N ASP A 91 -2.95 -8.55 -10.93
CA ASP A 91 -2.89 -9.57 -9.88
C ASP A 91 -2.07 -9.09 -8.66
N LEU A 92 -0.97 -8.35 -8.89
CA LEU A 92 -0.18 -7.75 -7.80
C LEU A 92 -0.98 -6.68 -7.06
N ILE A 93 -1.72 -5.85 -7.78
CA ILE A 93 -2.56 -4.80 -7.18
C ILE A 93 -3.69 -5.44 -6.36
N HIS A 94 -4.34 -6.48 -6.88
CA HIS A 94 -5.37 -7.23 -6.14
C HIS A 94 -4.79 -7.92 -4.89
N ALA A 95 -3.59 -8.48 -4.98
CA ALA A 95 -2.92 -9.06 -3.83
C ALA A 95 -2.64 -8.00 -2.74
N ILE A 96 -2.21 -6.80 -3.13
CA ILE A 96 -2.04 -5.67 -2.20
C ILE A 96 -3.39 -5.24 -1.60
N GLN A 97 -4.45 -5.13 -2.41
CA GLN A 97 -5.80 -4.77 -1.94
C GLN A 97 -6.34 -5.79 -0.93
N SER A 98 -6.08 -7.08 -1.14
CA SER A 98 -6.48 -8.14 -0.22
C SER A 98 -5.79 -8.05 1.14
N ILE A 99 -4.52 -7.64 1.21
CA ILE A 99 -3.82 -7.41 2.49
C ILE A 99 -4.41 -6.21 3.24
N MET A 100 -4.81 -5.19 2.50
CA MET A 100 -5.44 -3.99 3.05
C MET A 100 -6.89 -4.20 3.51
N HIS A 101 -7.44 -5.41 3.37
CA HIS A 101 -8.86 -5.71 3.57
C HIS A 101 -9.79 -4.79 2.76
N HIS A 102 -9.30 -4.27 1.62
CA HIS A 102 -10.09 -3.45 0.72
C HIS A 102 -10.72 -4.34 -0.35
N GLU A 103 -11.95 -4.02 -0.75
CA GLU A 103 -12.53 -4.60 -1.96
C GLU A 103 -11.69 -4.23 -3.20
N ASN A 104 -11.55 -5.18 -4.12
CA ASN A 104 -10.77 -4.99 -5.34
C ASN A 104 -11.41 -3.89 -6.21
N CYS A 105 -10.85 -2.68 -6.15
CA CYS A 105 -11.33 -1.53 -6.93
C CYS A 105 -10.57 -1.34 -8.25
N PHE A 106 -9.49 -2.09 -8.48
CA PHE A 106 -8.67 -1.94 -9.68
C PHE A 106 -9.13 -2.91 -10.76
N ASN A 107 -9.50 -2.41 -11.94
CA ASN A 107 -9.85 -3.21 -13.12
C ASN A 107 -10.84 -4.37 -12.87
N THR A 108 -11.79 -4.19 -11.94
CA THR A 108 -12.87 -5.15 -11.73
C THR A 108 -13.96 -4.92 -12.78
N HIS A 109 -14.51 -6.02 -13.32
CA HIS A 109 -15.23 -6.16 -14.60
C HIS A 109 -16.52 -5.33 -14.80
N LEU A 110 -16.87 -4.46 -13.85
CA LEU A 110 -17.95 -3.49 -13.96
C LEU A 110 -17.34 -2.19 -14.46
N SER A 111 -17.80 -1.69 -15.62
CA SER A 111 -17.29 -0.51 -16.33
C SER A 111 -17.14 0.79 -15.51
N ASN A 112 -17.55 0.79 -14.24
CA ASN A 112 -17.53 1.90 -13.30
C ASN A 112 -16.67 1.65 -12.04
N ALA A 113 -16.02 0.49 -11.88
CA ALA A 113 -15.44 0.04 -10.61
C ALA A 113 -14.29 0.90 -10.05
N CYS A 114 -13.52 1.57 -10.91
CA CYS A 114 -12.51 2.53 -10.46
C CYS A 114 -13.10 3.69 -9.62
N ASN A 115 -14.40 3.95 -9.75
CA ASN A 115 -15.13 5.01 -9.05
C ASN A 115 -16.09 4.48 -7.98
N LEU A 116 -16.33 3.15 -7.87
CA LEU A 116 -17.38 2.60 -7.01
C LEU A 116 -16.97 2.51 -5.53
N ASN A 117 -15.70 2.20 -5.26
CA ASN A 117 -15.23 2.00 -3.89
C ASN A 117 -14.38 3.20 -3.45
N GLU A 118 -14.81 3.92 -2.41
CA GLU A 118 -14.01 4.92 -1.70
C GLU A 118 -13.62 4.36 -0.32
N PRO A 119 -12.34 4.48 0.11
CA PRO A 119 -11.20 5.04 -0.63
C PRO A 119 -10.52 4.03 -1.57
N CYS A 120 -10.45 4.31 -2.88
CA CYS A 120 -9.66 3.52 -3.83
C CYS A 120 -8.35 4.23 -4.19
N LEU A 121 -7.25 3.83 -3.55
CA LEU A 121 -5.92 4.41 -3.78
C LEU A 121 -5.46 4.27 -5.25
N TRP A 122 -5.95 3.25 -5.96
CA TRP A 122 -5.51 2.92 -7.32
C TRP A 122 -6.34 3.59 -8.42
N ARG A 123 -7.27 4.49 -8.07
CA ARG A 123 -8.23 5.10 -9.01
C ARG A 123 -7.56 5.79 -10.21
N ALA A 124 -6.52 6.58 -9.97
CA ALA A 124 -5.85 7.33 -11.04
C ALA A 124 -5.26 6.38 -12.09
N GLU A 125 -4.66 5.28 -11.64
CA GLU A 125 -4.03 4.27 -12.48
C GLU A 125 -5.07 3.40 -13.19
N CYS A 126 -6.15 3.05 -12.49
CA CYS A 126 -7.31 2.35 -13.05
C CYS A 126 -7.93 3.13 -14.22
N LYS A 127 -8.05 4.46 -14.11
CA LYS A 127 -8.58 5.33 -15.18
C LYS A 127 -7.66 5.41 -16.40
N LYS A 128 -6.33 5.37 -16.22
CA LYS A 128 -5.37 5.38 -17.34
C LYS A 128 -5.54 4.16 -18.25
N MET A 129 -5.82 3.00 -17.66
CA MET A 129 -6.09 1.79 -18.44
C MET A 129 -7.35 1.93 -19.28
N ILE A 130 -8.47 2.38 -18.70
CA ILE A 130 -9.75 2.59 -19.43
C ILE A 130 -9.55 3.53 -20.62
N ALA A 131 -8.79 4.62 -20.45
CA ALA A 131 -8.51 5.56 -21.55
C ALA A 131 -7.79 4.89 -22.74
N HIS A 132 -6.96 3.87 -22.50
CA HIS A 132 -6.28 3.14 -23.57
C HIS A 132 -7.22 2.22 -24.38
N TRP A 133 -8.32 1.75 -23.79
CA TRP A 133 -9.30 0.88 -24.48
C TRP A 133 -10.28 1.65 -25.37
N HIS A 134 -10.43 2.96 -25.16
CA HIS A 134 -11.35 3.83 -25.90
C HIS A 134 -10.67 4.70 -26.97
N CYS A 135 -9.38 4.48 -27.24
CA CYS A 135 -8.61 5.15 -28.28
C CYS A 135 -8.32 4.23 -29.47
#